data_AF-A0A940RD53-F1
#
_entry.id   AF-A0A940RD53-F1
#
_cell.length_a   1.000
_cell.length_b   1.000
_cell.length_c   1.000
_cell.angle_alpha   90.00
_cell.angle_beta   90.00
_cell.angle_gamma   90.00
#
_symmetry.space_group_name_H-M   'P 1'
#
loop_
_entity.id
_entity.type
_entity.pdbx_description
1 polymer ?
#
loop_
_entity_poly.entity_id
_entity_poly.type
_entity_poly.pdbx_seq_one_letter_code
_entity_poly.pdbx_strand_id
1 'polypeptide(L)'
;MKKIVVLIVLCVGMLVAFAQSEKYNTAMKDRIAVLDTTLDVTSLKDLSAAFERIGDAEKTQWLPYYYAALSLANAGNFIYVNNQSNPAALKNLDALADKADQMIAKAE
;
A
#
# COMPACT_ATOMS: atom_id res chain seq x y z
N MET A 1 9.83 -23.59 -37.29
CA MET A 1 9.08 -22.32 -37.14
C MET A 1 8.28 -22.24 -35.84
N LYS A 2 7.32 -23.14 -35.55
CA LYS A 2 6.54 -23.12 -34.30
C LYS A 2 7.39 -23.09 -33.01
N LYS A 3 8.49 -23.87 -32.96
CA LYS A 3 9.43 -23.88 -31.82
C LYS A 3 10.18 -22.55 -31.62
N ILE A 4 10.48 -21.85 -32.72
CA ILE A 4 11.15 -20.54 -32.68
C ILE A 4 10.20 -19.46 -32.18
N VAL A 5 8.94 -19.49 -32.64
CA VAL A 5 7.90 -18.56 -32.17
C VAL A 5 7.67 -18.72 -30.66
N VAL A 6 7.59 -19.95 -30.16
CA VAL A 6 7.46 -20.22 -28.72
C VAL A 6 8.67 -19.71 -27.93
N LEU A 7 9.89 -19.90 -28.44
CA LEU A 7 11.11 -19.41 -27.79
C LEU A 7 11.13 -17.87 -27.72
N ILE A 8 10.73 -17.20 -28.79
CA ILE A 8 10.64 -15.72 -28.83
C ILE A 8 9.60 -15.22 -27.83
N VAL A 9 8.42 -15.84 -27.75
CA VAL A 9 7.37 -15.47 -26.78
C VAL A 9 7.87 -15.65 -25.35
N LEU A 10 8.60 -16.73 -25.04
CA LEU A 10 9.22 -16.95 -23.73
C LEU A 10 10.27 -15.87 -23.40
N CYS A 11 11.15 -15.53 -24.35
CA CYS A 11 12.15 -14.47 -24.15
C CYS A 11 11.50 -13.10 -23.91
N VAL A 12 10.46 -12.74 -24.68
CA VAL A 12 9.71 -11.49 -24.48
C VAL A 12 8.97 -11.49 -23.14
N GLY A 13 8.38 -12.61 -22.75
CA GLY A 13 7.70 -12.76 -21.45
C GLY A 13 8.63 -12.54 -20.26
N MET A 14 9.89 -13.01 -20.34
CA MET A 14 10.89 -12.76 -19.30
C MET A 14 11.23 -11.27 -19.16
N LEU A 15 11.41 -10.55 -20.28
CA LEU A 15 11.70 -9.11 -20.26
C LEU A 15 10.58 -8.29 -19.61
N VAL A 16 9.31 -8.66 -19.87
CA VAL A 16 8.15 -8.00 -19.25
C VAL A 16 8.09 -8.25 -17.74
N ALA A 17 8.42 -9.46 -17.28
CA ALA A 17 8.45 -9.81 -15.86
C ALA A 17 9.49 -8.98 -15.08
N PHE A 18 10.69 -8.76 -15.66
CA PHE A 18 11.71 -7.93 -15.02
C PHE A 18 11.29 -6.46 -14.90
N ALA A 19 10.64 -5.89 -15.92
CA ALA A 19 10.18 -4.50 -15.90
C ALA A 19 9.06 -4.24 -14.88
N GLN A 20 8.18 -5.21 -14.64
CA GLN A 20 7.12 -5.12 -13.63
C GLN A 20 7.69 -5.03 -12.22
N SER A 21 8.72 -5.84 -11.92
CA SER A 21 9.42 -5.83 -10.62
C SER A 21 10.05 -4.47 -10.31
N GLU A 22 10.70 -3.83 -11.29
CA GLU A 22 11.32 -2.52 -11.07
C GLU A 22 10.28 -1.43 -10.81
N LYS A 23 9.18 -1.40 -11.57
CA LYS A 23 8.08 -0.45 -11.36
C LYS A 23 7.46 -0.60 -9.97
N TYR A 24 7.21 -1.83 -9.53
CA TYR A 24 6.72 -2.12 -8.19
C TYR A 24 7.69 -1.63 -7.10
N ASN A 25 8.96 -2.00 -7.22
CA ASN A 25 9.99 -1.65 -6.23
C ASN A 25 10.16 -0.13 -6.10
N THR A 26 10.19 0.59 -7.22
CA THR A 26 10.29 2.05 -7.23
C THR A 26 9.05 2.68 -6.61
N ALA A 27 7.85 2.25 -7.02
CA ALA A 27 6.61 2.76 -6.45
C ALA A 27 6.55 2.56 -4.93
N MET A 28 6.90 1.36 -4.43
CA MET A 28 6.92 1.08 -2.99
C MET A 28 7.95 1.93 -2.24
N LYS A 29 9.21 1.98 -2.72
CA LYS A 29 10.28 2.75 -2.07
C LYS A 29 9.91 4.23 -1.94
N ASP A 30 9.39 4.83 -3.02
CA ASP A 30 8.99 6.23 -3.03
C ASP A 30 7.93 6.52 -1.95
N ARG A 31 6.92 5.65 -1.80
CA ARG A 31 5.84 5.90 -0.83
C ARG A 31 6.26 5.60 0.60
N ILE A 32 7.12 4.61 0.82
CA ILE A 32 7.69 4.33 2.15
C ILE A 32 8.53 5.53 2.61
N ALA A 33 9.38 6.08 1.73
CA ALA A 33 10.18 7.27 2.07
C ALA A 33 9.32 8.48 2.45
N VAL A 34 8.16 8.66 1.78
CA VAL A 34 7.20 9.70 2.16
C VAL A 34 6.54 9.37 3.50
N LEU A 35 6.14 8.12 3.74
CA LEU A 35 5.54 7.68 5.00
C LEU A 35 6.45 7.97 6.20
N ASP A 36 7.76 7.72 6.08
CA ASP A 36 8.75 7.93 7.16
C ASP A 36 8.79 9.37 7.70
N THR A 37 8.36 10.34 6.90
CA THR A 37 8.41 11.77 7.24
C THR A 37 7.02 12.40 7.40
N THR A 38 5.95 11.65 7.13
CA THR A 38 4.59 12.16 7.17
C THR A 38 4.04 12.19 8.60
N LEU A 39 3.60 13.37 9.05
CA LEU A 39 3.06 13.59 10.40
C LEU A 39 1.62 14.15 10.38
N ASP A 40 0.95 14.09 9.24
CA ASP A 40 -0.42 14.59 9.09
C ASP A 40 -1.40 13.48 8.69
N VAL A 41 -2.60 13.55 9.27
CA VAL A 41 -3.64 12.52 9.14
C VAL A 41 -4.14 12.38 7.70
N THR A 42 -4.22 13.47 6.93
CA THR A 42 -4.76 13.44 5.57
C THR A 42 -3.79 12.72 4.64
N SER A 43 -2.51 13.10 4.65
CA SER A 43 -1.48 12.45 3.85
C SER A 43 -1.28 10.99 4.23
N LEU A 44 -1.41 10.63 5.51
CA LEU A 44 -1.39 9.22 5.93
C LEU A 44 -2.54 8.42 5.31
N LYS A 45 -3.74 8.99 5.23
CA LYS A 45 -4.87 8.35 4.54
C LYS A 45 -4.65 8.25 3.03
N ASP A 46 -4.06 9.27 2.42
CA ASP A 46 -3.71 9.26 1.00
C ASP A 46 -2.62 8.23 0.68
N LEU A 47 -1.62 8.09 1.55
CA LEU A 47 -0.60 7.04 1.48
C LEU A 47 -1.24 5.66 1.57
N SER A 48 -2.17 5.45 2.50
CA SER A 48 -2.92 4.19 2.59
C SER A 48 -3.61 3.84 1.27
N ALA A 49 -4.34 4.79 0.68
CA ALA A 49 -5.01 4.59 -0.61
C ALA A 49 -4.02 4.40 -1.78
N ALA A 50 -2.81 4.99 -1.71
CA ALA A 50 -1.77 4.75 -2.69
C ALA A 50 -1.20 3.33 -2.59
N PHE A 51 -0.90 2.87 -1.38
CA PHE A 51 -0.44 1.50 -1.13
C PHE A 51 -1.49 0.46 -1.49
N GLU A 52 -2.77 0.69 -1.16
CA GLU A 52 -3.89 -0.18 -1.56
C GLU A 52 -3.96 -0.34 -3.08
N ARG A 53 -3.87 0.76 -3.84
CA ARG A 53 -3.84 0.70 -5.32
C ARG A 53 -2.63 -0.06 -5.88
N ILE A 54 -1.48 0.00 -5.21
CA ILE A 54 -0.31 -0.79 -5.61
C ILE A 54 -0.58 -2.27 -5.36
N GLY A 55 -1.12 -2.63 -4.19
CA GLY A 55 -1.50 -4.02 -3.89
C GLY A 55 -2.54 -4.57 -4.86
N ASP A 56 -3.57 -3.79 -5.19
CA ASP A 56 -4.64 -4.20 -6.11
C ASP A 56 -4.10 -4.45 -7.54
N ALA A 57 -3.05 -3.72 -7.94
CA ALA A 57 -2.36 -3.91 -9.21
C ALA A 57 -1.36 -5.09 -9.17
N GLU A 58 -0.71 -5.31 -8.03
CA GLU A 58 0.36 -6.29 -7.81
C GLU A 58 -0.11 -7.38 -6.84
N LYS A 59 -1.19 -8.09 -7.20
CA LYS A 59 -1.95 -8.99 -6.31
C LYS A 59 -1.15 -10.12 -5.65
N THR A 60 0.05 -10.41 -6.12
CA THR A 60 0.96 -11.40 -5.52
C THR A 60 1.82 -10.82 -4.40
N GLN A 61 1.74 -9.52 -4.15
CA GLN A 61 2.55 -8.79 -3.18
C GLN A 61 1.69 -8.41 -1.98
N TRP A 62 2.04 -8.92 -0.81
CA TRP A 62 1.38 -8.60 0.45
C TRP A 62 1.81 -7.24 1.03
N LEU A 63 3.06 -6.85 0.77
CA LEU A 63 3.70 -5.70 1.40
C LEU A 63 2.98 -4.35 1.20
N PRO A 64 2.38 -4.04 0.04
CA PRO A 64 1.60 -2.82 -0.11
C PRO A 64 0.43 -2.75 0.86
N TYR A 65 -0.32 -3.85 1.02
CA TYR A 65 -1.45 -3.89 1.93
C TYR A 65 -1.03 -3.72 3.40
N TYR A 66 0.11 -4.29 3.79
CA TYR A 66 0.71 -4.04 5.10
C TYR A 66 0.99 -2.55 5.35
N TYR A 67 1.64 -1.86 4.39
CA TYR A 67 1.90 -0.43 4.53
C TYR A 67 0.62 0.43 4.44
N ALA A 68 -0.41 -0.05 3.73
CA ALA A 68 -1.72 0.59 3.72
C ALA A 68 -2.38 0.54 5.11
N ALA A 69 -2.32 -0.60 5.79
CA ALA A 69 -2.78 -0.77 7.17
C ALA A 69 -1.97 0.09 8.16
N LEU A 70 -0.63 0.05 8.07
CA LEU A 70 0.26 0.84 8.92
C LEU A 70 -0.01 2.35 8.81
N SER A 71 -0.25 2.85 7.59
CA SER A 71 -0.57 4.26 7.38
C SER A 71 -1.88 4.67 8.07
N LEU A 72 -2.89 3.80 8.08
CA LEU A 72 -4.16 4.03 8.78
C LEU A 72 -3.99 3.96 10.31
N ALA A 73 -3.19 3.02 10.81
CA ALA A 73 -2.86 2.92 12.23
C ALA A 73 -2.15 4.19 12.73
N ASN A 74 -1.19 4.70 11.96
CA ASN A 74 -0.52 5.97 12.25
C ASN A 74 -1.52 7.13 12.23
N ALA A 75 -2.42 7.20 11.24
CA ALA A 75 -3.44 8.24 11.17
C ALA A 75 -4.36 8.22 12.40
N GLY A 76 -4.79 7.03 12.83
CA GLY A 76 -5.56 6.84 14.05
C GLY A 76 -4.81 7.30 15.30
N ASN A 77 -3.53 6.95 15.43
CA ASN A 77 -2.69 7.38 16.55
C ASN A 77 -2.58 8.93 16.61
N PHE A 78 -2.34 9.58 15.48
CA PHE A 78 -2.30 11.05 15.41
C PHE A 78 -3.63 11.71 15.81
N ILE A 79 -4.76 11.16 15.36
CA ILE A 79 -6.08 11.65 15.77
C ILE A 79 -6.23 11.51 17.28
N TYR A 80 -5.93 10.33 17.83
CA TYR A 80 -6.06 10.04 19.24
C TYR A 80 -5.22 10.99 20.10
N VAL A 81 -3.89 11.03 19.86
CA VAL A 81 -2.94 11.81 20.67
C VAL A 81 -3.31 13.30 20.71
N ASN A 82 -3.74 13.86 19.57
CA ASN A 82 -4.07 15.29 19.46
C ASN A 82 -5.48 15.65 19.94
N ASN A 83 -6.37 14.68 20.19
CA ASN A 83 -7.79 14.93 20.45
C ASN A 83 -8.37 14.11 21.62
N GLN A 84 -7.54 13.65 22.56
CA GLN A 84 -7.96 12.77 23.67
C GLN A 84 -9.18 13.31 24.45
N SER A 85 -9.29 14.63 24.62
CA SER A 85 -10.39 15.27 25.34
C SER A 85 -11.59 15.66 24.46
N ASN A 86 -11.58 15.33 23.16
CA ASN A 86 -12.62 15.70 22.20
C ASN A 86 -13.29 14.45 21.60
N PRO A 87 -14.37 13.92 22.22
CA PRO A 87 -15.04 12.71 21.75
C PRO A 87 -15.55 12.79 20.30
N ALA A 88 -15.92 13.98 19.83
CA ALA A 88 -16.39 14.16 18.45
C ALA A 88 -15.28 13.90 17.43
N ALA A 89 -14.03 14.24 17.75
CA ALA A 89 -12.87 13.97 16.89
C ALA A 89 -12.44 12.49 16.91
N LEU A 90 -12.76 11.76 17.99
CA LEU A 90 -12.43 10.33 18.14
C LEU A 90 -13.43 9.40 17.46
N LYS A 91 -14.63 9.88 17.09
CA LYS A 91 -15.72 9.09 16.51
C LYS A 91 -15.32 8.24 15.30
N ASN A 92 -14.33 8.68 14.52
CA ASN A 92 -13.92 8.02 13.29
C ASN A 92 -12.73 7.06 13.47
N LEU A 93 -12.25 6.86 14.70
CA LEU A 93 -11.13 5.95 14.97
C LEU A 93 -11.49 4.49 14.64
N ASP A 94 -12.68 4.04 15.03
CA ASP A 94 -13.13 2.67 14.74
C ASP A 94 -13.18 2.43 13.23
N ALA A 95 -13.69 3.38 12.45
CA ALA A 95 -13.72 3.24 10.99
C ALA A 95 -12.32 3.19 10.35
N LEU A 96 -11.33 3.85 10.94
CA LEU A 96 -9.93 3.75 10.50
C LEU A 96 -9.32 2.41 10.87
N ALA A 97 -9.61 1.91 12.08
CA ALA A 97 -9.18 0.60 12.54
C ALA A 97 -9.80 -0.52 11.68
N ASP A 98 -11.11 -0.47 11.43
CA ASP A 98 -11.81 -1.40 10.54
C ASP A 98 -11.20 -1.43 9.14
N LYS A 99 -10.83 -0.25 8.60
CA LYS A 99 -10.15 -0.19 7.31
C LYS A 99 -8.73 -0.75 7.38
N ALA A 100 -7.99 -0.52 8.47
CA ALA A 100 -6.67 -1.10 8.66
C ALA A 100 -6.74 -2.63 8.73
N ASP A 101 -7.74 -3.18 9.41
CA ASP A 101 -8.00 -4.62 9.49
C ASP A 101 -8.35 -5.21 8.12
N GLN A 102 -9.15 -4.51 7.32
CA GLN A 102 -9.40 -4.92 5.93
C GLN A 102 -8.11 -4.96 5.10
N MET A 103 -7.19 -4.02 5.33
CA MET A 103 -5.92 -4.01 4.60
C MET A 103 -5.00 -5.13 5.07
N ILE A 104 -4.87 -5.37 6.38
CA ILE A 104 -3.99 -6.44 6.86
C ILE A 104 -4.53 -7.82 6.45
N ALA A 105 -5.85 -8.01 6.38
CA ALA A 105 -6.44 -9.24 5.87
C ALA A 105 -6.12 -9.49 4.38
N LYS A 106 -5.89 -8.45 3.57
CA LYS A 106 -5.40 -8.60 2.18
C LYS A 106 -3.91 -8.97 2.11
N ALA A 107 -3.17 -8.82 3.21
CA ALA A 107 -1.76 -9.15 3.29
C ALA A 107 -1.48 -10.60 3.74
N GLU A 108 -2.50 -11.33 4.17
CA GLU A 108 -2.46 -12.75 4.54
C GLU A 108 -2.70 -13.68 3.34
#